data_AF-Q7DK52-F1
#
_entry.id   AF-Q7DK52-F1
#
_cell.length_a   1.000
_cell.length_b   1.000
_cell.length_c   1.000
_cell.angle_alpha   90.00
_cell.angle_beta   90.00
_cell.angle_gamma   90.00
#
_symmetry.space_group_name_H-M   'P 1'
#
loop_
_entity.id
_entity.type
_entity.pdbx_description
1 polymer ?
#
loop_
_entity_poly.entity_id
_entity_poly.type
_entity_poly.pdbx_seq_one_letter_code
_entity_poly.pdbx_strand_id
1 'polypeptide(L)' 'STSTIKLDVCVIASAQSSLDDAVEQGKFRRDLYFRLNVLTLQLPPLRTQPERILPLFKRFMAAAAKELNVASADVCPLLQ' A
#
# COMPACT_ATOMS: atom_id res chain seq x y z
N SER A 1 -27.11 10.45 -24.62
CA SER A 1 -27.74 9.24 -24.05
C SER A 1 -26.96 8.81 -22.83
N THR A 2 -27.58 8.77 -21.66
CA THR A 2 -26.94 8.31 -20.42
C THR A 2 -27.74 7.10 -19.94
N SER A 3 -27.21 5.89 -20.12
CA SER A 3 -27.82 4.67 -19.59
C SER A 3 -27.08 4.26 -18.31
N THR A 4 -27.83 3.98 -17.25
CA THR A 4 -27.28 3.60 -15.96
C THR A 4 -27.08 2.08 -15.92
N ILE A 5 -25.89 1.62 -15.56
CA ILE A 5 -25.56 0.20 -15.35
C ILE A 5 -25.51 -0.06 -13.85
N LYS A 6 -26.19 -1.10 -13.38
CA LYS A 6 -26.12 -1.53 -11.99
C LYS A 6 -24.76 -2.20 -11.72
N LEU A 7 -24.07 -1.77 -10.66
CA LEU A 7 -22.79 -2.31 -10.21
C LEU A 7 -22.87 -2.76 -8.75
N ASP A 8 -22.24 -3.89 -8.47
CA ASP A 8 -21.96 -4.38 -7.12
C ASP A 8 -20.44 -4.55 -7.00
N VAL A 9 -19.79 -3.61 -6.31
CA VAL A 9 -18.32 -3.47 -6.28
C VAL A 9 -17.82 -3.05 -4.91
N CYS A 10 -16.64 -3.54 -4.56
CA CYS A 10 -15.86 -3.02 -3.44
C CYS A 10 -14.83 -2.00 -3.95
N VAL A 11 -14.81 -0.81 -3.37
CA VAL A 11 -13.89 0.26 -3.76
C VAL A 11 -12.77 0.36 -2.73
N ILE A 12 -11.53 0.19 -3.16
CA ILE A 12 -10.32 0.40 -2.36
C ILE A 12 -9.53 1.53 -3.00
N ALA A 13 -9.21 2.57 -2.23
CA ALA A 13 -8.42 3.71 -2.68
C ALA A 13 -7.14 3.83 -1.85
N SER A 14 -6.11 4.41 -2.45
CA SER A 14 -4.87 4.78 -1.76
C SER A 14 -4.44 6.18 -2.18
N ALA A 15 -3.84 6.93 -1.27
CA ALA A 15 -3.35 8.27 -1.52
C ALA A 15 -1.98 8.44 -0.84
N GLN A 16 -1.03 9.03 -1.56
CA GLN A 16 0.30 9.31 -1.01
C GLN A 16 0.28 10.56 -0.10
N SER A 17 -0.53 11.56 -0.45
CA SER A 17 -0.72 12.80 0.31
C SER A 17 -2.01 12.77 1.12
N SER A 18 -2.09 13.59 2.17
CA SER A 18 -3.32 13.79 2.96
C SER A 18 -4.47 14.22 2.04
N LEU A 19 -5.51 13.39 1.97
CA LEU A 19 -6.74 13.74 1.24
C LEU A 19 -7.53 14.81 1.98
N ASP A 20 -7.38 14.90 3.31
CA ASP A 20 -8.03 15.93 4.12
C ASP A 20 -7.52 17.32 3.72
N ASP A 21 -6.19 17.50 3.68
CA ASP A 21 -5.54 18.74 3.23
C ASP A 21 -5.92 19.08 1.78
N ALA A 22 -6.07 18.07 0.92
CA ALA A 22 -6.46 18.26 -0.47
C ALA A 22 -7.92 18.73 -0.61
N VAL A 23 -8.81 18.31 0.29
CA VAL A 23 -10.19 18.81 0.38
C VAL A 23 -10.20 20.26 0.82
N GLU A 24 -9.45 20.60 1.88
CA GLU A 24 -9.33 21.97 2.38
C GLU A 24 -8.76 22.94 1.34
N GLN A 25 -7.82 22.47 0.51
CA GLN A 25 -7.25 23.24 -0.62
C GLN A 25 -8.18 23.32 -1.85
N GLY A 26 -9.36 22.70 -1.83
CA GLY A 26 -10.29 22.64 -2.96
C GLY A 26 -9.79 21.79 -4.15
N LYS A 27 -8.74 21.01 -3.95
CA LYS A 27 -8.16 20.10 -4.98
C LYS A 27 -8.86 18.75 -5.02
N PHE A 28 -9.59 18.39 -3.97
CA PHE A 28 -10.31 17.14 -3.89
C PHE A 28 -11.78 17.34 -3.50
N ARG A 29 -12.62 16.48 -4.08
CA ARG A 29 -14.07 16.51 -3.88
C ARG A 29 -14.44 16.04 -2.48
N ARG A 30 -15.01 16.95 -1.69
CA ARG A 30 -15.43 16.69 -0.31
C ARG A 30 -16.43 15.55 -0.18
N ASP A 31 -17.38 15.45 -1.10
CA ASP A 31 -18.41 14.40 -1.10
C ASP A 31 -17.83 13.00 -1.37
N LEU A 32 -16.83 12.91 -2.27
CA LEU A 32 -16.12 11.67 -2.52
C LEU A 32 -15.21 11.29 -1.34
N TYR A 33 -14.55 12.27 -0.73
CA TYR A 33 -13.70 12.04 0.44
C TYR A 33 -14.47 11.36 1.57
N PHE A 34 -15.63 11.89 1.95
CA PHE A 34 -16.44 11.29 3.02
C PHE A 34 -16.97 9.89 2.70
N ARG A 35 -17.15 9.54 1.41
CA ARG A 35 -17.54 8.18 1.01
C ARG A 35 -16.39 7.19 1.05
N LEU A 36 -15.16 7.63 0.75
CA LEU A 36 -13.97 6.79 0.80
C LEU A 36 -13.40 6.66 2.22
N ASN A 37 -13.49 7.72 3.02
CA ASN A 37 -12.88 7.82 4.35
C ASN A 37 -13.71 7.17 5.46
N VAL A 38 -14.48 6.12 5.14
CA VAL A 38 -15.24 5.34 6.14
C VAL A 38 -14.30 4.47 6.97
N LEU A 39 -13.30 3.86 6.31
CA LEU A 39 -12.23 3.10 6.95
C LEU A 39 -10.90 3.45 6.28
N THR A 40 -10.00 4.04 7.05
CA THR A 40 -8.69 4.44 6.55
C THR A 40 -7.60 3.65 7.27
N LEU A 41 -6.85 2.87 6.49
CA LEU A 41 -5.69 2.13 6.98
C LEU A 41 -4.44 2.99 6.80
N GLN A 42 -3.92 3.50 7.91
CA GLN A 42 -2.66 4.23 7.92
C GLN A 42 -1.50 3.24 7.88
N LEU A 43 -0.72 3.26 6.79
CA LEU A 43 0.46 2.42 6.66
C LEU A 43 1.68 3.19 7.18
N PRO A 44 2.26 2.81 8.33
CA PRO A 44 3.47 3.46 8.83
C PRO A 44 4.64 3.20 7.87
N PRO A 45 5.56 4.17 7.74
CA PRO A 45 6.73 3.99 6.89
C PRO A 45 7.65 2.91 7.48
N LEU A 46 8.36 2.17 6.63
CA LEU A 46 9.20 1.06 7.09
C LEU A 46 10.29 1.48 8.10
N ARG A 47 10.76 2.74 8.01
CA ARG A 47 11.75 3.30 8.95
C ARG A 47 11.27 3.36 10.40
N THR A 48 9.96 3.36 10.66
CA THR A 48 9.42 3.33 12.03
C THR A 48 9.21 1.90 12.53
N GLN A 49 9.43 0.89 11.69
CA GLN A 49 9.26 -0.54 11.99
C GLN A 49 10.48 -1.34 11.48
N PRO A 50 11.70 -1.07 11.98
CA PRO A 50 12.92 -1.70 11.49
C PRO A 50 12.91 -3.23 11.62
N GLU A 51 12.19 -3.77 12.61
CA GLU A 51 11.98 -5.20 12.82
C GLU A 51 11.33 -5.91 11.62
N ARG A 52 10.63 -5.17 10.75
CA ARG A 52 10.02 -5.71 9.53
C ARG A 52 10.99 -5.81 8.36
N ILE A 53 12.15 -5.15 8.43
CA ILE A 53 13.12 -5.10 7.33
C ILE A 53 13.64 -6.51 7.01
N LEU A 54 14.15 -7.23 8.01
CA LEU A 54 14.75 -8.55 7.81
C LEU A 54 13.73 -9.60 7.29
N PRO A 55 12.51 -9.74 7.86
CA PRO A 55 11.50 -10.62 7.31
C PRO A 55 11.09 -10.27 5.86
N LEU A 56 10.93 -8.98 5.56
CA LEU A 56 10.62 -8.54 4.20
C LEU A 56 11.77 -8.84 3.24
N PHE A 57 13.01 -8.58 3.64
CA PHE A 57 14.21 -8.88 2.86
C PHE A 57 14.29 -10.37 2.52
N LYS A 58 14.16 -11.26 3.51
CA LYS A 58 14.14 -12.71 3.30
C LYS A 58 13.06 -13.13 2.30
N ARG A 59 11.85 -12.56 2.43
CA ARG A 59 10.73 -12.85 1.52
C ARG A 59 11.04 -12.40 0.08
N PHE A 60 11.56 -11.19 -0.10
CA PHE A 60 11.86 -10.66 -1.42
C PHE A 60 13.06 -11.35 -2.08
N MET A 61 14.08 -11.71 -1.31
CA MET A 61 15.20 -12.53 -1.78
C MET A 61 14.73 -13.88 -2.31
N ALA A 62 13.88 -14.58 -1.56
CA ALA A 62 13.32 -15.87 -1.99
C ALA A 62 12.48 -15.73 -3.28
N ALA A 63 11.69 -14.66 -3.40
CA ALA A 63 10.91 -14.38 -4.60
C ALA A 63 11.81 -14.10 -5.82
N ALA A 64 12.85 -13.27 -5.66
CA ALA A 64 13.79 -12.94 -6.72
C ALA A 64 14.63 -14.15 -7.16
N ALA A 65 15.11 -14.96 -6.21
CA ALA A 65 15.85 -16.19 -6.51
C ALA A 65 15.01 -17.17 -7.34
N LYS A 66 13.72 -17.29 -7.01
CA LYS A 66 12.75 -18.10 -7.78
C LYS A 66 12.57 -17.57 -9.20
N GLU A 67 12.44 -16.25 -9.37
CA GLU A 67 12.26 -15.61 -10.68
C GLU A 67 13.50 -15.77 -11.57
N LEU A 68 14.69 -15.67 -10.98
CA LEU A 68 15.97 -15.81 -11.68
C LEU A 68 16.46 -17.26 -11.79
N ASN A 69 15.72 -18.22 -11.23
CA ASN A 69 16.06 -19.64 -11.18
C ASN A 69 17.46 -19.92 -10.59
N VAL A 70 17.79 -19.20 -9.52
CA VAL A 70 19.03 -19.34 -8.74
C VAL A 70 18.72 -19.81 -7.32
N ALA A 71 19.71 -20.40 -6.65
CA ALA A 71 19.59 -20.73 -5.23
C ALA A 71 19.44 -19.45 -4.39
N SER A 72 18.54 -19.45 -3.40
CA SER A 72 18.44 -18.32 -2.48
C SER A 72 19.67 -18.26 -1.58
N ALA A 73 20.36 -17.12 -1.55
CA ALA A 73 21.44 -16.90 -0.61
C ALA A 73 20.89 -16.75 0.82
N ASP A 74 21.62 -17.27 1.81
CA ASP A 74 21.32 -17.00 3.21
C ASP A 74 21.76 -15.58 3.61
N VAL A 75 21.00 -14.97 4.51
CA VAL A 75 21.36 -13.68 5.08
C VAL A 75 22.52 -13.88 6.07
N CYS A 76 23.55 -13.02 5.98
CA CYS A 76 24.70 -13.07 6.87
C CYS A 76 24.25 -13.17 8.35
N PRO A 77 24.80 -14.11 9.16
CA PRO A 77 24.39 -14.31 10.55
C PRO A 77 24.51 -13.06 11.43
N LEU A 78 25.37 -12.11 11.07
CA LEU A 78 25.57 -10.84 11.77
C LEU A 78 24.41 -9.83 11.59
N LEU A 79 23.47 -10.12 10.68
CA LEU A 79 22.26 -9.32 10.41
C LEU A 79 20.99 -10.00 10.93
N GLN A 80 21.11 -11.03 11.77
CA GLN A 80 19.98 -11.78 12.36
C GLN A 80 19.38 -11.09 13.58
#